data_AF-A0AAW8G0F8-F1
#
_entry.id   AF-A0AAW8G0F8-F1
#
_cell.length_a   1.000
_cell.length_b   1.000
_cell.length_c   1.000
_cell.angle_alpha   90.00
_cell.angle_beta   90.00
_cell.angle_gamma   90.00
#
_symmetry.space_group_name_H-M   'P 1'
#
loop_
_entity.id
_entity.type
_entity.pdbx_description
1 polymer ?
#
loop_
_entity_poly.entity_id
_entity_poly.type
_entity_poly.pdbx_seq_one_letter_code
_entity_poly.pdbx_strand_id
1 'polypeptide(L)'
;MILKIRDNYMHAFYMNTIFSIFVQSTNTVTMEKLRNLRKQRGFSQEKLANIISTDTSNYSRKERGEVRIYDDEWEKLAKALDVEVDDIKEEKPLNIVNNNPIFHDNSGNFNQYFNVPEHVLGNLNDYINLLREQNEALKQENERLKNS
;
A
#
# COMPACT_ATOMS: atom_id res chain seq x y z
N MET A 1 9.68 22.83 -34.66
CA MET A 1 8.38 22.51 -34.04
C MET A 1 8.24 21.03 -33.71
N ILE A 2 8.60 20.10 -34.61
CA ILE A 2 8.46 18.64 -34.45
C ILE A 2 9.32 18.06 -33.30
N LEU A 3 10.53 18.57 -33.05
CA LEU A 3 11.42 18.05 -31.99
C LEU A 3 10.87 18.28 -30.58
N LYS A 4 10.29 19.46 -30.31
CA LYS A 4 9.74 19.85 -29.00
C LYS A 4 8.50 19.02 -28.61
N ILE A 5 7.76 18.57 -29.62
CA ILE A 5 6.59 17.69 -29.46
C ILE A 5 7.06 16.29 -29.08
N ARG A 6 8.13 15.78 -29.72
CA ARG A 6 8.70 14.45 -29.46
C ARG A 6 9.24 14.34 -28.03
N ASP A 7 9.89 15.38 -27.51
CA ASP A 7 10.44 15.39 -26.14
C ASP A 7 9.34 15.36 -25.06
N ASN A 8 8.22 16.05 -25.29
CA ASN A 8 7.06 16.01 -24.37
C ASN A 8 6.39 14.63 -24.34
N TYR A 9 6.26 13.96 -25.50
CA TYR A 9 5.72 12.59 -25.53
C TYR A 9 6.64 11.59 -24.84
N MET A 10 7.96 11.73 -25.01
CA MET A 10 8.92 10.88 -24.30
C MET A 10 8.86 11.13 -22.79
N HIS A 11 8.79 12.38 -22.34
CA HIS A 11 8.67 12.70 -20.92
C HIS A 11 7.38 12.13 -20.30
N ALA A 12 6.24 12.27 -20.97
CA ALA A 12 4.97 11.68 -20.51
C ALA A 12 5.00 10.14 -20.50
N PHE A 13 5.68 9.52 -21.46
CA PHE A 13 5.87 8.07 -21.51
C PHE A 13 6.76 7.56 -20.36
N TYR A 14 7.87 8.25 -20.08
CA TYR A 14 8.74 7.94 -18.96
C TYR A 14 8.04 8.18 -17.61
N MET A 15 7.28 9.26 -17.48
CA MET A 15 6.51 9.54 -16.25
C MET A 15 5.41 8.50 -16.00
N ASN A 16 4.69 8.05 -17.03
CA ASN A 16 3.74 6.95 -16.90
C ASN A 16 4.40 5.63 -16.54
N THR A 17 5.58 5.35 -17.12
CA THR A 17 6.34 4.13 -16.81
C THR A 17 6.84 4.15 -15.36
N ILE A 18 7.43 5.26 -14.91
CA ILE A 18 7.90 5.45 -13.53
C ILE A 18 6.73 5.42 -12.55
N PHE A 19 5.59 6.05 -12.87
CA PHE A 19 4.39 6.00 -12.04
C PHE A 19 3.82 4.57 -11.95
N SER A 20 3.79 3.82 -13.06
CA SER A 20 3.38 2.41 -13.06
C SER A 20 4.30 1.54 -12.20
N ILE A 21 5.62 1.76 -12.26
CA ILE A 21 6.62 1.07 -11.42
C ILE A 21 6.41 1.45 -9.94
N PHE A 22 6.17 2.72 -9.63
CA PHE A 22 5.93 3.21 -8.27
C PHE A 22 4.61 2.69 -7.69
N VAL A 23 3.55 2.62 -8.49
CA VAL A 23 2.24 2.06 -8.12
C VAL A 23 2.30 0.53 -7.97
N GLN A 24 3.09 -0.17 -8.81
CA GLN A 24 3.36 -1.60 -8.61
C GLN A 24 4.18 -1.86 -7.34
N SER A 25 5.11 -0.95 -6.99
CA SER A 25 5.91 -1.05 -5.77
C SER A 25 5.13 -0.74 -4.48
N THR A 26 3.97 -0.09 -4.56
CA THR A 26 3.15 0.31 -3.40
C THR A 26 1.86 -0.51 -3.24
N ASN A 27 1.51 -1.37 -4.20
CA ASN A 27 0.31 -2.22 -4.14
C ASN A 27 0.52 -3.61 -3.52
N THR A 28 1.72 -3.95 -3.08
CA THR A 28 1.93 -5.16 -2.29
C THR A 28 1.86 -4.80 -0.81
N VAL A 29 0.67 -4.90 -0.21
CA VAL A 29 0.59 -5.18 1.23
C VAL A 29 1.14 -6.59 1.39
N THR A 30 2.47 -6.69 1.50
CA THR A 30 3.16 -7.96 1.60
C THR A 30 2.73 -8.58 2.93
N MET A 31 2.12 -9.77 2.91
CA MET A 31 1.76 -10.53 4.12
C MET A 31 3.03 -11.08 4.79
N GLU A 32 3.94 -10.19 5.15
CA GLU A 32 5.27 -10.49 5.65
C GLU A 32 5.21 -11.16 7.01
N LYS A 33 4.26 -10.77 7.87
CA LYS A 33 4.03 -11.45 9.16
C LYS A 33 3.72 -12.92 8.93
N LEU A 34 2.74 -13.23 8.07
CA LEU A 34 2.35 -14.60 7.74
C LEU A 34 3.52 -15.38 7.11
N ARG A 35 4.23 -14.75 6.15
CA ARG A 35 5.36 -15.37 5.46
C ARG A 35 6.54 -15.66 6.39
N ASN A 36 6.87 -14.73 7.27
CA ASN A 36 7.97 -14.86 8.22
C ASN A 36 7.64 -15.90 9.27
N LEU A 37 6.42 -15.88 9.81
CA LEU A 37 5.99 -16.86 10.80
C LEU A 37 5.96 -18.27 10.20
N ARG A 38 5.46 -18.44 8.98
CA ARG A 38 5.51 -19.73 8.26
C ARG A 38 6.93 -20.28 8.20
N LYS A 39 7.90 -19.44 7.81
CA LYS A 39 9.32 -19.82 7.73
C LYS A 39 9.91 -20.15 9.10
N GLN A 40 9.63 -19.34 10.11
CA GLN A 40 10.09 -19.55 11.49
C GLN A 40 9.58 -20.89 12.07
N ARG A 41 8.34 -21.26 11.73
CA ARG A 41 7.73 -22.53 12.11
C ARG A 41 8.12 -23.70 11.19
N GLY A 42 8.95 -23.48 10.17
CA GLY A 42 9.46 -24.53 9.28
C GLY A 42 8.43 -25.09 8.29
N PHE A 43 7.34 -24.37 8.00
CA PHE A 43 6.32 -24.82 7.06
C PHE A 43 6.67 -24.43 5.61
N SER A 44 6.48 -25.36 4.68
CA SER A 44 6.48 -25.05 3.25
C SER A 44 5.16 -24.39 2.83
N GLN A 45 5.15 -23.70 1.68
CA GLN A 45 3.92 -23.16 1.11
C GLN A 45 2.90 -24.26 0.80
N GLU A 46 3.37 -25.41 0.29
CA GLU A 46 2.55 -26.59 0.03
C GLU A 46 1.89 -27.13 1.31
N LYS A 47 2.64 -27.18 2.43
CA LYS A 47 2.12 -27.69 3.70
C LYS A 47 0.99 -26.81 4.24
N LEU A 48 1.11 -25.48 4.18
CA LEU A 48 0.01 -24.59 4.59
C LEU A 48 -1.13 -24.56 3.56
N ALA A 49 -0.84 -24.71 2.27
CA ALA A 49 -1.86 -24.84 1.24
C ALA A 49 -2.77 -26.05 1.50
N ASN A 50 -2.18 -27.20 1.83
CA ASN A 50 -2.92 -28.41 2.20
C ASN A 50 -3.80 -28.20 3.45
N ILE A 51 -3.31 -27.47 4.45
CA ILE A 51 -4.07 -27.18 5.69
C ILE A 51 -5.34 -26.37 5.41
N ILE A 52 -5.29 -25.42 4.48
CA ILE A 52 -6.46 -24.64 4.06
C ILE A 52 -7.16 -25.22 2.82
N SER A 53 -6.81 -26.45 2.42
CA SER A 53 -7.41 -27.16 1.28
C SER A 53 -7.38 -26.37 -0.04
N THR A 54 -6.24 -25.74 -0.34
CA THR A 54 -5.98 -25.04 -1.60
C THR A 54 -4.71 -25.58 -2.27
N ASP A 55 -4.49 -25.23 -3.53
CA ASP A 55 -3.21 -25.50 -4.21
C ASP A 55 -2.11 -24.50 -3.81
N THR A 56 -0.85 -24.94 -3.97
CA THR A 56 0.34 -24.17 -3.62
C THR A 56 0.44 -22.83 -4.36
N SER A 57 -0.05 -22.73 -5.61
CA SER A 57 -0.01 -21.48 -6.39
C SER A 57 -0.98 -20.46 -5.82
N ASN A 58 -2.22 -20.85 -5.54
CA ASN A 58 -3.22 -19.98 -4.91
C ASN A 58 -2.77 -19.54 -3.51
N TYR A 59 -2.19 -20.44 -2.70
CA TYR A 59 -1.59 -20.07 -1.41
C TYR A 59 -0.45 -19.05 -1.59
N SER A 60 0.43 -19.25 -2.58
CA SER A 60 1.52 -18.32 -2.86
C SER A 60 1.02 -16.91 -3.21
N ARG A 61 -0.09 -16.80 -3.96
CA ARG A 61 -0.76 -15.53 -4.26
C ARG A 61 -1.38 -14.90 -3.01
N LYS A 62 -2.01 -15.71 -2.14
CA LYS A 62 -2.52 -15.28 -0.83
C LYS A 62 -1.41 -14.71 0.06
N GLU A 63 -0.26 -15.39 0.14
CA GLU A 63 0.92 -14.95 0.91
C GLU A 63 1.59 -13.69 0.33
N ARG A 64 1.36 -13.36 -0.95
CA ARG A 64 1.80 -12.09 -1.57
C ARG A 64 0.76 -10.97 -1.48
N GLY A 65 -0.42 -11.25 -0.90
CA GLY A 65 -1.51 -10.28 -0.83
C GLY A 65 -2.29 -10.08 -2.14
N GLU A 66 -2.02 -10.87 -3.18
CA GLU A 66 -2.72 -10.80 -4.48
C GLU A 66 -4.14 -11.41 -4.42
N VAL A 67 -4.37 -12.31 -3.47
CA VAL A 67 -5.65 -12.99 -3.24
C VAL A 67 -6.01 -12.87 -1.76
N ARG A 68 -7.27 -12.56 -1.47
CA ARG A 68 -7.75 -12.47 -0.09
C ARG A 68 -7.71 -13.84 0.60
N ILE A 69 -7.35 -13.83 1.88
CA ILE A 69 -7.54 -14.96 2.81
C ILE A 69 -8.86 -14.73 3.55
N TYR A 70 -9.75 -15.72 3.52
CA TYR A 70 -11.05 -15.71 4.20
C TYR A 70 -10.88 -16.02 5.69
N ASP A 71 -11.86 -15.65 6.51
CA ASP A 71 -11.70 -15.75 7.97
C ASP A 71 -11.56 -17.21 8.45
N ASP A 72 -12.22 -18.18 7.79
CA ASP A 72 -12.06 -19.60 8.08
C ASP A 72 -10.65 -20.13 7.71
N GLU A 73 -10.05 -19.59 6.64
CA GLU A 73 -8.66 -19.89 6.27
C GLU A 73 -7.69 -19.27 7.27
N TRP A 74 -7.97 -18.06 7.77
CA TRP A 74 -7.17 -17.41 8.81
C TRP A 74 -7.15 -18.22 10.11
N GLU A 75 -8.30 -18.73 10.56
CA GLU A 75 -8.39 -19.58 11.73
C GLU A 75 -7.56 -20.86 11.58
N LYS A 76 -7.62 -21.51 10.41
CA LYS A 76 -6.83 -22.72 10.11
C LYS A 76 -5.33 -22.43 10.11
N LEU A 77 -4.91 -21.30 9.54
CA LEU A 77 -3.52 -20.87 9.50
C LEU A 77 -2.99 -20.51 10.90
N ALA A 78 -3.76 -19.75 11.67
CA ALA A 78 -3.44 -19.40 13.06
C ALA A 78 -3.24 -20.65 13.92
N LYS A 79 -4.18 -21.60 13.83
CA LYS A 79 -4.10 -22.88 14.53
C LYS A 79 -2.87 -23.70 14.11
N ALA A 80 -2.51 -23.70 12.83
CA ALA A 80 -1.34 -24.41 12.33
C ALA A 80 -0.02 -23.78 12.75
N LEU A 81 0.01 -22.46 12.92
CA LEU A 81 1.19 -21.69 13.29
C LEU A 81 1.31 -21.45 14.80
N ASP A 82 0.33 -21.91 15.58
CA ASP A 82 0.24 -21.81 17.04
C ASP A 82 0.34 -20.36 17.51
N VAL A 83 -0.60 -19.55 17.02
CA VAL A 83 -0.72 -18.10 17.25
C VAL A 83 -2.19 -17.69 17.18
N GLU A 84 -2.52 -16.50 17.69
CA GLU A 84 -3.85 -15.92 17.50
C GLU A 84 -4.01 -15.32 16.10
N VAL A 85 -5.25 -15.25 15.60
CA VAL A 85 -5.54 -14.69 14.27
C VAL A 85 -5.10 -13.23 14.19
N ASP A 86 -5.31 -12.46 15.25
CA ASP A 86 -4.98 -11.03 15.29
C ASP A 86 -3.46 -10.77 15.28
N ASP A 87 -2.65 -11.73 15.73
CA ASP A 87 -1.19 -11.63 15.70
C ASP A 87 -0.62 -11.79 14.28
N ILE A 88 -1.31 -12.56 13.42
CA ILE A 88 -0.88 -12.85 12.05
C ILE A 88 -1.59 -12.02 11.00
N LYS A 89 -2.80 -11.57 11.30
CA LYS A 89 -3.60 -10.73 10.40
C LYS A 89 -2.98 -9.35 10.43
N GLU A 90 -2.29 -9.00 9.35
CA GLU A 90 -1.91 -7.62 9.16
C GLU A 90 -3.20 -6.80 9.04
N GLU A 91 -3.41 -5.90 9.99
CA GLU A 91 -4.42 -4.87 9.85
C GLU A 91 -4.12 -4.16 8.52
N LYS A 92 -4.99 -4.39 7.54
CA LYS A 92 -5.07 -3.45 6.44
C LYS A 92 -5.29 -2.09 7.10
N PRO A 93 -4.54 -1.03 6.77
CA PRO A 93 -4.91 0.31 7.22
C PRO A 93 -6.38 0.45 6.92
N LEU A 94 -7.16 0.63 7.99
CA LEU A 94 -8.60 0.50 7.95
C LEU A 94 -9.12 1.31 6.75
N ASN A 95 -9.77 0.64 5.81
CA ASN A 95 -10.86 1.32 5.12
C ASN A 95 -11.84 1.64 6.23
N ILE A 96 -11.85 2.89 6.68
CA ILE A 96 -12.69 3.39 7.78
C ILE A 96 -14.11 2.87 7.52
N VAL A 97 -14.53 1.87 8.30
CA VAL A 97 -15.90 1.37 8.28
C VAL A 97 -16.72 2.45 8.96
N ASN A 98 -17.50 3.18 8.17
CA ASN A 98 -18.40 4.19 8.66
C ASN A 98 -19.57 3.46 9.35
N ASN A 99 -19.56 3.41 10.69
CA ASN A 99 -20.68 2.90 11.48
C ASN A 99 -21.85 3.89 11.38
N ASN A 100 -22.60 3.85 10.29
CA ASN A 100 -23.91 4.46 10.23
C ASN A 100 -24.90 3.37 9.78
N PRO A 101 -25.94 3.04 10.57
CA PRO A 101 -26.88 2.01 10.20
C PRO A 101 -27.85 2.62 9.20
N ILE A 102 -27.51 2.58 7.91
CA ILE A 102 -28.46 2.90 6.85
C ILE A 102 -28.56 1.69 5.95
N PHE A 103 -29.68 1.01 6.10
CA PHE A 103 -30.11 -0.12 5.31
C PHE A 103 -30.11 0.20 3.81
N HIS A 104 -29.84 -0.86 3.05
CA HIS A 104 -30.37 -1.15 1.71
C HIS A 104 -29.83 -0.34 0.51
N ASP A 105 -28.97 -1.01 -0.24
CA ASP A 105 -29.18 -1.45 -1.63
C ASP A 105 -27.96 -1.19 -2.52
N ASN A 106 -27.73 -2.21 -3.32
CA ASN A 106 -26.63 -2.43 -4.23
C ASN A 106 -26.82 -1.61 -5.50
N SER A 107 -26.03 -0.55 -5.73
CA SER A 107 -25.56 -0.21 -7.08
C SER A 107 -24.56 0.95 -7.07
N GLY A 108 -23.51 0.78 -7.86
CA GLY A 108 -22.27 1.54 -7.81
C GLY A 108 -22.41 3.06 -7.91
N ASN A 109 -21.66 3.75 -7.05
CA ASN A 109 -20.87 4.90 -7.47
C ASN A 109 -19.74 5.12 -6.45
N PHE A 110 -18.53 4.72 -6.82
CA PHE A 110 -17.35 4.79 -5.95
C PHE A 110 -16.78 6.22 -5.95
N ASN A 111 -17.52 7.17 -5.39
CA ASN A 111 -17.03 8.51 -5.08
C ASN A 111 -17.15 8.74 -3.57
N GLN A 112 -16.37 7.96 -2.82
CA GLN A 112 -16.21 8.18 -1.39
C GLN A 112 -15.23 9.35 -1.21
N TYR A 113 -15.76 10.57 -1.14
CA TYR A 113 -14.99 11.73 -0.71
C TYR A 113 -14.56 11.51 0.74
N PHE A 114 -13.27 11.32 0.97
CA PHE A 114 -12.69 11.26 2.30
C PHE A 114 -12.77 12.65 2.93
N ASN A 115 -13.58 12.83 3.97
CA ASN A 115 -13.55 14.05 4.79
C ASN A 115 -12.29 14.03 5.65
N VAL A 116 -11.21 14.62 5.13
CA VAL A 116 -9.99 14.88 5.91
C VAL A 116 -10.32 15.94 6.96
N PRO A 117 -10.07 15.68 8.26
CA PRO A 117 -10.33 16.67 9.30
C PRO A 117 -9.53 17.97 9.06
N GLU A 118 -10.19 19.12 9.21
CA GLU A 118 -9.61 20.45 8.91
C GLU A 118 -8.25 20.70 9.59
N HIS A 119 -8.08 20.22 10.83
CA HIS A 119 -6.83 20.38 11.57
C HIS A 119 -5.65 19.63 10.92
N VAL A 120 -5.91 18.50 10.24
CA VAL A 120 -4.89 17.75 9.50
C VAL A 120 -4.47 18.56 8.27
N LEU A 121 -5.43 19.19 7.57
CA LEU A 121 -5.13 20.06 6.43
C LEU A 121 -4.29 21.27 6.85
N GLY A 122 -4.62 21.89 7.98
CA GLY A 122 -3.82 22.98 8.56
C GLY A 122 -2.37 22.58 8.83
N ASN A 123 -2.17 21.49 9.55
CA ASN A 123 -0.83 20.98 9.86
C ASN A 123 -0.01 20.64 8.60
N LEU A 124 -0.66 20.07 7.58
CA LEU A 124 0.00 19.76 6.31
C LEU A 124 0.41 21.02 5.56
N ASN A 125 -0.44 22.05 5.55
CA ASN A 125 -0.13 23.32 4.90
C ASN A 125 1.04 24.04 5.59
N ASP A 126 1.08 24.01 6.92
CA ASP A 126 2.18 24.57 7.71
C ASP A 126 3.50 23.86 7.41
N TYR A 127 3.46 22.53 7.32
CA TYR A 127 4.64 21.74 6.96
C TYR A 127 5.12 22.02 5.52
N ILE A 128 4.20 22.19 4.57
CA ILE A 128 4.53 22.58 3.19
C ILE A 128 5.23 23.94 3.16
N ASN A 129 4.75 24.90 3.94
CA ASN A 129 5.34 26.23 4.02
C ASN A 129 6.76 26.17 4.60
N LEU A 130 6.94 25.43 5.69
CA LEU A 130 8.25 25.24 6.30
C LEU A 130 9.26 24.60 5.33
N LEU A 131 8.84 23.55 4.62
CA LEU A 131 9.70 22.89 3.63
C LEU A 131 10.07 23.80 2.46
N ARG A 132 9.15 24.67 2.02
CA ARG A 132 9.44 25.64 0.95
C ARG A 132 10.50 26.65 1.38
N GLU A 133 10.36 27.20 2.57
CA GLU A 133 11.32 28.15 3.13
C GLU A 133 12.72 27.53 3.27
N GLN A 134 12.80 26.31 3.81
CA GLN A 134 14.08 25.59 3.92
C GLN A 134 14.73 25.34 2.55
N ASN A 135 13.94 24.98 1.54
CA ASN A 135 14.45 24.76 0.19
C ASN A 135 14.97 26.06 -0.44
N GLU A 136 14.30 27.19 -0.22
CA GLU A 136 14.77 28.49 -0.71
C GLU A 136 16.08 28.90 -0.02
N ALA A 137 16.19 28.72 1.30
CA ALA A 137 17.40 28.99 2.05
C ALA A 137 18.59 28.14 1.54
N LEU A 138 18.37 26.83 1.38
CA LEU A 138 19.38 25.91 0.84
C LEU A 138 19.78 26.27 -0.59
N LYS A 139 18.84 26.73 -1.42
CA LYS A 139 19.14 27.15 -2.79
C LYS A 139 20.02 28.39 -2.81
N GLN A 140 19.71 29.39 -1.97
CA GLN A 140 20.53 30.60 -1.85
C GLN A 140 21.93 30.29 -1.32
N GLU A 141 22.04 29.39 -0.34
CA GLU A 141 23.34 28.94 0.17
C GLU A 141 24.17 28.25 -0.91
N ASN A 142 23.56 27.36 -1.70
CA ASN A 142 24.21 26.72 -2.84
C ASN A 142 24.68 27.73 -3.90
N GLU A 143 23.88 28.75 -4.20
CA GLU A 143 24.26 29.83 -5.12
C GLU A 143 25.43 30.64 -4.55
N ARG A 144 25.42 30.94 -3.25
CA ARG A 144 26.52 31.64 -2.57
C ARG A 144 27.82 30.83 -2.62
N LEU A 145 27.75 29.53 -2.36
CA LEU A 145 28.92 28.63 -2.38
C LEU A 145 29.45 28.41 -3.80
N LYS A 146 28.59 28.38 -4.82
CA LYS A 146 29.02 28.29 -6.22
C LYS A 146 29.66 29.56 -6.76
N ASN A 147 29.30 30.71 -6.18
CA ASN A 147 29.82 32.02 -6.55
C ASN A 147 31.01 32.47 -5.66
N SER A 148 31.43 31.62 -4.71
CA SER A 148 32.63 31.78 -3.87
C SER A 148 33.77 30.92 -4.39
#